data_AF-A0A1W1DDJ3-F1
#
_entry.id   AF-A0A1W1DDJ3-F1
#
_cell.length_a   1.000
_cell.length_b   1.000
_cell.length_c   1.000
_cell.angle_alpha   90.00
_cell.angle_beta   90.00
_cell.angle_gamma   90.00
#
_symmetry.space_group_name_H-M   'P 1'
#
loop_
_entity.id
_entity.type
_entity.pdbx_description
1 polymer ?
#
loop_
_entity_poly.entity_id
_entity_poly.type
_entity_poly.pdbx_seq_one_letter_code
_entity_poly.pdbx_strand_id
1 'polypeptide(L)'
;MPHIESGLITLIGATTENPSFELNRALLSRLSVYVLNALNAQELSQILDRALEHESLQLTDEAVRLQIINASSGDARRLINIVEQIALAKLDRLDADSVGQLLQEKISVFDKGGDIFYQQLSAFHKSVRGSSPDGALYWMARMLVGGCDPKTIARRLLAIASEDIGNADPRALEITLNAWHVFERVGSSEGNRAIAQAAVYCAVAPKSNAVYKAFNQAMGEAKETCDLPVPMHLCNAPTGLMNDLGYGEGYRYAHDEPNGVTKGQTYFPSALGEQEYYVPTDRGLEIKISEKLETLRQKK
;
A
#
# COMPACT_ATOMS: atom_id res chain seq x y z
N MET A 1 -3.20 25.16 -23.56
CA MET A 1 -4.09 24.49 -24.54
C MET A 1 -4.13 25.23 -25.87
N PRO A 2 -4.56 26.51 -25.96
CA PRO A 2 -4.68 27.19 -27.26
C PRO A 2 -3.37 27.26 -28.04
N HIS A 3 -2.24 27.47 -27.35
CA HIS A 3 -0.91 27.55 -27.97
C HIS A 3 -0.42 26.21 -28.55
N ILE A 4 -0.83 25.08 -27.97
CA ILE A 4 -0.49 23.73 -28.49
C ILE A 4 -1.33 23.45 -29.73
N GLU A 5 -2.63 23.78 -29.69
CA GLU A 5 -3.56 23.57 -30.81
C GLU A 5 -3.25 24.49 -32.00
N SER A 6 -2.81 25.73 -31.73
CA SER A 6 -2.39 26.67 -32.76
C SER A 6 -1.05 26.31 -33.43
N GLY A 7 -0.34 25.29 -32.92
CA GLY A 7 1.00 24.92 -33.40
C GLY A 7 2.11 25.91 -33.02
N LEU A 8 1.83 26.89 -32.14
CA LEU A 8 2.82 27.86 -31.67
C LEU A 8 3.95 27.18 -30.87
N ILE A 9 3.63 26.08 -30.17
CA ILE A 9 4.59 25.30 -29.38
C ILE A 9 4.42 23.80 -29.60
N THR A 10 5.54 23.08 -29.62
CA THR A 10 5.57 21.62 -29.47
C THR A 10 5.89 21.29 -28.01
N LEU A 11 4.96 20.66 -27.29
CA LEU A 11 5.14 20.27 -25.90
C LEU A 11 5.75 18.87 -25.82
N ILE A 12 6.92 18.75 -25.17
CA ILE A 12 7.54 17.48 -24.81
C ILE A 12 7.61 17.43 -23.28
N GLY A 13 6.84 16.51 -22.67
CA GLY A 13 6.85 16.27 -21.23
C GLY A 13 7.50 14.94 -20.91
N ALA A 14 8.26 14.88 -19.81
CA ALA A 14 8.83 13.65 -19.26
C ALA A 14 8.36 13.48 -17.82
N THR A 15 8.00 12.26 -17.44
CA THR A 15 7.53 11.90 -16.11
C THR A 15 7.95 10.47 -15.78
N THR A 16 8.25 10.22 -14.50
CA THR A 16 8.45 8.88 -13.94
C THR A 16 7.15 8.27 -13.41
N GLU A 17 6.11 9.09 -13.29
CA GLU A 17 4.77 8.68 -12.86
C GLU A 17 3.89 8.38 -14.06
N ASN A 18 2.91 7.49 -13.88
CA ASN A 18 1.93 7.22 -14.92
C ASN A 18 1.11 8.49 -15.25
N PRO A 19 1.21 9.01 -16.50
CA PRO A 19 0.60 10.28 -16.87
C PRO A 19 -0.92 10.28 -16.82
N SER A 20 -1.58 9.12 -16.78
CA SER A 20 -3.05 9.03 -16.68
C SER A 20 -3.61 9.40 -15.30
N PHE A 21 -2.79 9.40 -14.24
CA PHE A 21 -3.21 9.82 -12.90
C PHE A 21 -3.05 11.32 -12.67
N GLU A 22 -2.00 11.92 -13.24
CA GLU A 22 -1.57 13.29 -12.91
C GLU A 22 -1.96 14.33 -13.99
N LEU A 23 -2.25 13.90 -15.22
CA LEU A 23 -2.57 14.82 -16.32
C LEU A 23 -4.07 14.86 -16.63
N ASN A 24 -4.56 16.06 -16.97
CA ASN A 24 -5.94 16.23 -17.39
C ASN A 24 -6.21 15.51 -18.73
N ARG A 25 -7.44 15.00 -18.90
CA ARG A 25 -7.83 14.22 -20.08
C ARG A 25 -7.76 15.01 -21.40
N ALA A 26 -7.97 16.33 -21.37
CA ALA A 26 -7.90 17.18 -22.55
C ALA A 26 -6.45 17.35 -23.08
N LEU A 27 -5.46 17.30 -22.20
CA LEU A 27 -4.05 17.34 -22.55
C LEU A 27 -3.61 15.99 -23.13
N LEU A 28 -3.99 14.89 -22.47
CA LEU A 28 -3.67 13.53 -22.91
C LEU A 28 -4.24 13.21 -24.30
N SER A 29 -5.41 13.76 -24.66
CA SER A 29 -6.00 13.53 -25.98
C SER A 29 -5.21 14.18 -27.14
N ARG A 30 -4.20 15.00 -26.83
CA ARG A 30 -3.39 15.75 -27.81
C ARG A 30 -1.90 15.42 -27.72
N LEU A 31 -1.53 14.43 -26.89
CA LEU A 31 -0.15 14.00 -26.68
C LEU A 31 0.00 12.54 -27.10
N SER A 32 1.10 12.22 -27.77
CA SER A 32 1.54 10.82 -27.93
C SER A 32 2.31 10.42 -26.68
N VAL A 33 1.87 9.33 -26.03
CA VAL A 33 2.56 8.78 -24.85
C VAL A 33 3.52 7.69 -25.32
N TYR A 34 4.81 7.86 -24.99
CA TYR A 34 5.84 6.87 -25.23
C TYR A 34 6.35 6.34 -23.90
N VAL A 35 6.38 5.01 -23.77
CA VAL A 35 6.96 4.35 -22.59
C VAL A 35 8.45 4.14 -22.86
N LEU A 36 9.28 4.76 -22.04
CA LEU A 36 10.73 4.52 -22.04
C LEU A 36 11.04 3.49 -20.95
N ASN A 37 11.80 2.45 -21.32
CA ASN A 37 12.26 1.45 -20.37
C ASN A 37 13.62 1.84 -19.82
N ALA A 38 13.93 1.33 -18.63
CA ALA A 38 15.28 1.40 -18.08
C ALA A 38 16.29 0.75 -19.04
N LEU A 39 17.50 1.32 -19.11
CA LEU A 39 18.53 0.81 -19.99
C LEU A 39 19.05 -0.54 -19.50
N ASN A 40 19.32 -1.44 -20.44
CA ASN A 40 19.95 -2.71 -20.13
C ASN A 40 21.46 -2.56 -19.95
N ALA A 41 22.11 -3.62 -19.48
CA ALA A 41 23.55 -3.59 -19.19
C ALA A 41 24.41 -3.27 -20.42
N GLN A 42 24.03 -3.73 -21.62
CA GLN A 42 24.78 -3.48 -22.86
C GLN A 42 24.67 -2.02 -23.29
N GLU A 43 23.48 -1.43 -23.18
CA GLU A 43 23.24 -0.01 -23.46
C GLU A 43 23.99 0.88 -22.48
N LEU A 44 23.94 0.57 -21.18
CA LEU A 44 24.71 1.27 -20.15
C LEU A 44 26.22 1.12 -20.36
N SER A 45 26.68 -0.03 -20.85
CA SER A 45 28.08 -0.25 -21.21
C SER A 45 28.57 0.77 -22.24
N GLN A 46 27.77 1.03 -23.27
CA GLN A 46 28.12 2.01 -24.32
C GLN A 46 28.15 3.44 -23.78
N ILE A 47 27.28 3.77 -22.83
CA ILE A 47 27.26 5.10 -22.20
C ILE A 47 28.46 5.24 -21.26
N LEU A 48 28.80 4.20 -20.51
CA LEU A 48 29.97 4.14 -19.64
C LEU A 48 31.26 4.37 -20.42
N ASP A 49 31.42 3.70 -21.57
CA ASP A 49 32.61 3.87 -22.41
C ASP A 49 32.80 5.34 -22.83
N ARG A 50 31.71 6.02 -23.24
CA ARG A 50 31.74 7.45 -23.59
C ARG A 50 32.03 8.35 -22.39
N ALA A 51 31.47 8.04 -21.22
CA ALA A 51 31.67 8.82 -20.01
C ALA A 51 33.12 8.70 -19.50
N LEU A 52 33.71 7.49 -19.55
CA LEU A 52 35.11 7.26 -19.20
C LEU A 52 36.06 7.97 -20.16
N GLU A 53 35.77 7.94 -21.47
CA GLU A 53 36.54 8.67 -22.47
C GLU A 53 36.50 10.18 -22.22
N HIS A 54 35.32 10.74 -21.90
CA HIS A 54 35.15 12.16 -21.59
C HIS A 54 35.98 12.59 -20.36
N GLU A 55 35.95 11.80 -19.28
CA GLU A 55 36.69 12.09 -18.05
C GLU A 55 38.16 11.62 -18.10
N SER A 56 38.61 11.07 -19.23
CA SER A 56 39.96 10.51 -19.41
C SER A 56 40.32 9.45 -18.35
N LEU A 57 39.36 8.63 -17.95
CA LEU A 57 39.51 7.57 -16.96
C LEU A 57 39.72 6.20 -17.62
N GLN A 58 40.52 5.35 -16.98
CA GLN A 58 40.71 3.96 -17.38
C GLN A 58 40.42 3.04 -16.19
N LEU A 59 39.39 2.20 -16.34
CA LEU A 59 39.08 1.17 -15.35
C LEU A 59 40.16 0.08 -15.38
N THR A 60 40.49 -0.47 -14.21
CA THR A 60 41.55 -1.48 -14.10
C THR A 60 41.07 -2.91 -14.37
N ASP A 61 39.76 -3.17 -14.29
CA ASP A 61 39.16 -4.49 -14.54
C ASP A 61 37.66 -4.38 -14.91
N GLU A 62 37.14 -5.39 -15.60
CA GLU A 62 35.73 -5.56 -15.96
C GLU A 62 34.83 -5.71 -14.73
N ALA A 63 35.33 -6.21 -13.58
CA ALA A 63 34.53 -6.27 -12.36
C ALA A 63 34.07 -4.87 -11.91
N VAL A 64 34.93 -3.85 -12.06
CA VAL A 64 34.60 -2.45 -11.73
C VAL A 64 33.54 -1.90 -12.67
N ARG A 65 33.65 -2.26 -13.95
CA ARG A 65 32.67 -1.88 -14.97
C ARG A 65 31.28 -2.39 -14.60
N LEU A 66 31.18 -3.67 -14.25
CA LEU A 66 29.94 -4.29 -13.80
C LEU A 66 29.41 -3.64 -12.52
N GLN A 67 30.27 -3.29 -11.56
CA GLN A 67 29.85 -2.57 -10.35
C GLN A 67 29.22 -1.22 -10.67
N ILE A 68 29.84 -0.41 -11.55
CA ILE A 68 29.32 0.91 -11.96
C ILE A 68 27.98 0.77 -12.70
N ILE A 69 27.89 -0.18 -13.64
CA ILE A 69 26.66 -0.47 -14.38
C ILE A 69 25.54 -0.87 -13.41
N ASN A 70 25.80 -1.80 -12.49
CA ASN A 70 24.82 -2.25 -11.51
C ASN A 70 24.40 -1.10 -10.57
N ALA A 71 25.34 -0.27 -10.13
CA ALA A 71 25.08 0.88 -9.26
C ALA A 71 24.23 1.96 -9.94
N SER A 72 24.20 2.02 -11.27
CA SER A 72 23.33 2.93 -12.03
C SER A 72 21.88 2.45 -12.12
N SER A 73 21.62 1.15 -11.92
CA SER A 73 20.27 0.56 -11.91
C SER A 73 19.40 0.92 -13.14
N GLY A 74 20.00 1.03 -14.33
CA GLY A 74 19.28 1.35 -15.56
C GLY A 74 19.17 2.84 -15.89
N ASP A 75 19.67 3.74 -15.04
CA ASP A 75 19.66 5.20 -15.23
C ASP A 75 21.02 5.70 -15.75
N ALA A 76 21.04 6.17 -17.02
CA ALA A 76 22.23 6.76 -17.66
C ALA A 76 22.78 7.99 -16.92
N ARG A 77 21.92 8.85 -16.41
CA ARG A 77 22.34 10.06 -15.68
C ARG A 77 23.02 9.67 -14.37
N ARG A 78 22.48 8.67 -13.67
CA ARG A 78 23.12 8.13 -12.46
C ARG A 78 24.48 7.52 -12.77
N LEU A 79 24.61 6.79 -13.89
CA LEU A 79 25.87 6.24 -14.36
C LEU A 79 26.92 7.36 -14.60
N ILE A 80 26.55 8.39 -15.36
CA ILE A 80 27.44 9.52 -15.66
C ILE A 80 27.88 10.22 -14.38
N ASN A 81 26.95 10.49 -13.46
CA ASN A 81 27.27 11.09 -12.16
C ASN A 81 28.25 10.24 -11.33
N ILE A 82 28.15 8.90 -11.41
CA ILE A 82 29.11 8.00 -10.74
C ILE A 82 30.50 8.17 -11.35
N VAL A 83 30.60 8.23 -12.68
CA VAL A 83 31.88 8.41 -13.38
C VAL A 83 32.51 9.76 -13.06
N GLU A 84 31.74 10.85 -13.07
CA GLU A 84 32.20 12.18 -12.65
C GLU A 84 32.69 12.19 -11.21
N GLN A 85 32.01 11.47 -10.31
CA GLN A 85 32.44 11.35 -8.92
C GLN A 85 33.76 10.59 -8.77
N ILE A 86 33.94 9.51 -9.54
CA ILE A 86 35.19 8.78 -9.58
C ILE A 86 36.33 9.71 -10.07
N ALA A 87 36.07 10.53 -11.09
CA ALA A 87 37.03 11.51 -11.59
C ALA A 87 37.41 12.54 -10.50
N LEU A 88 36.41 13.08 -9.80
CA LEU A 88 36.60 14.07 -8.73
C LEU A 88 37.34 13.51 -7.51
N ALA A 89 37.10 12.23 -7.18
CA ALA A 89 37.74 11.57 -6.05
C ALA A 89 39.26 11.38 -6.25
N LYS A 90 39.76 11.47 -7.49
CA LYS A 90 41.18 11.30 -7.85
C LYS A 90 41.80 10.07 -7.19
N LEU A 91 41.08 8.95 -7.27
CA LEU A 91 41.55 7.70 -6.69
C LEU A 91 42.86 7.27 -7.37
N ASP A 92 43.82 6.80 -6.56
CA ASP A 92 45.10 6.29 -7.06
C ASP A 92 44.92 5.05 -7.95
N ARG A 93 43.85 4.27 -7.72
CA ARG A 93 43.49 3.07 -8.49
C ARG A 93 41.98 2.98 -8.66
N LEU A 94 41.54 2.70 -9.89
CA LEU A 94 40.15 2.43 -10.23
C LEU A 94 39.87 0.93 -10.22
N ASP A 95 40.03 0.31 -9.05
CA ASP A 95 39.74 -1.10 -8.79
C ASP A 95 38.40 -1.29 -8.04
N ALA A 96 37.97 -2.55 -7.94
CA ALA A 96 36.62 -2.89 -7.47
C ALA A 96 36.39 -2.54 -5.99
N ASP A 97 37.46 -2.54 -5.18
CA ASP A 97 37.38 -2.20 -3.77
C ASP A 97 37.28 -0.69 -3.57
N SER A 98 38.12 0.09 -4.28
CA SER A 98 38.16 1.55 -4.17
C SER A 98 36.87 2.20 -4.69
N VAL A 99 36.38 1.72 -5.85
CA VAL A 99 35.10 2.18 -6.42
C VAL A 99 33.93 1.67 -5.58
N GLY A 100 34.01 0.45 -5.06
CA GLY A 100 33.00 -0.13 -4.16
C GLY A 100 32.78 0.71 -2.90
N GLN A 101 33.85 1.17 -2.26
CA GLN A 101 33.76 2.04 -1.08
C GLN A 101 33.10 3.38 -1.39
N LEU A 102 33.48 4.03 -2.50
CA LEU A 102 32.88 5.29 -2.94
C LEU A 102 31.38 5.16 -3.22
N LEU A 103 30.96 4.04 -3.81
CA LEU A 103 29.56 3.79 -4.13
C LEU A 103 28.71 3.48 -2.90
N GLN A 104 29.25 2.76 -1.90
CA GLN A 104 28.54 2.37 -0.70
C GLN A 104 28.10 3.56 0.17
N GLU A 105 28.86 4.66 0.18
CA GLU A 105 28.50 5.86 0.95
C GLU A 105 27.19 6.53 0.50
N LYS A 106 26.64 6.19 -0.69
CA LYS A 106 25.49 6.90 -1.28
C LYS A 106 24.32 6.06 -1.81
N ILE A 107 24.29 4.74 -1.60
CA ILE A 107 23.13 3.89 -1.96
C ILE A 107 21.82 4.31 -1.25
N SER A 108 21.88 5.26 -0.30
CA SER A 108 20.73 5.76 0.48
C SER A 108 19.66 6.58 -0.28
N VAL A 109 19.75 6.80 -1.59
CA VAL A 109 18.67 7.49 -2.31
C VAL A 109 17.77 6.46 -3.00
N PHE A 110 16.90 5.85 -2.18
CA PHE A 110 15.67 5.25 -2.66
C PHE A 110 14.82 6.36 -3.29
N ASP A 111 14.33 6.15 -4.50
CA ASP A 111 13.33 7.03 -5.08
C ASP A 111 12.00 6.82 -4.35
N LYS A 112 11.82 7.56 -3.24
CA LYS A 112 10.57 7.66 -2.49
C LYS A 112 9.57 8.48 -3.33
N GLY A 113 9.09 7.90 -4.41
CA GLY A 113 8.19 8.57 -5.34
C GLY A 113 7.90 7.75 -6.58
N GLY A 114 8.92 7.13 -7.19
CA GLY A 114 8.77 6.51 -8.51
C GLY A 114 7.93 5.22 -8.58
N ASP A 115 7.45 4.91 -9.79
CA ASP A 115 6.65 3.72 -10.16
C ASP A 115 7.19 2.40 -9.58
N ILE A 116 8.52 2.22 -9.53
CA ILE A 116 9.15 0.99 -9.01
C ILE A 116 8.81 0.75 -7.54
N PHE A 117 8.75 1.82 -6.74
CA PHE A 117 8.39 1.71 -5.32
C PHE A 117 6.95 1.21 -5.17
N TYR A 118 6.01 1.81 -5.90
CA TYR A 118 4.61 1.40 -5.87
C TYR A 118 4.42 -0.02 -6.38
N GLN A 119 5.19 -0.45 -7.39
CA GLN A 119 5.19 -1.82 -7.87
C GLN A 119 5.68 -2.81 -6.80
N GLN A 120 6.76 -2.49 -6.09
CA GLN A 120 7.27 -3.36 -5.00
C GLN A 120 6.31 -3.42 -3.82
N LEU A 121 5.71 -2.30 -3.41
CA LEU A 121 4.71 -2.27 -2.33
C LEU A 121 3.44 -3.03 -2.71
N SER A 122 3.03 -2.91 -3.97
CA SER A 122 1.92 -3.67 -4.58
C SER A 122 2.21 -5.17 -4.62
N ALA A 123 3.43 -5.56 -5.01
CA ALA A 123 3.86 -6.95 -5.03
C ALA A 123 3.92 -7.53 -3.60
N PHE A 124 4.45 -6.78 -2.64
CA PHE A 124 4.41 -7.13 -1.22
C PHE A 124 2.98 -7.39 -0.73
N HIS A 125 2.05 -6.44 -0.94
CA HIS A 125 0.65 -6.62 -0.56
C HIS A 125 0.07 -7.88 -1.20
N LYS A 126 0.25 -8.06 -2.52
CA LYS A 126 -0.29 -9.22 -3.25
C LYS A 126 0.29 -10.54 -2.76
N SER A 127 1.57 -10.58 -2.38
CA SER A 127 2.18 -11.77 -1.78
C SER A 127 1.56 -12.11 -0.42
N VAL A 128 1.35 -11.11 0.45
CA VAL A 128 0.69 -11.34 1.74
C VAL A 128 -0.75 -11.83 1.53
N ARG A 129 -1.51 -11.17 0.65
CA ARG A 129 -2.88 -11.55 0.29
C ARG A 129 -2.97 -12.94 -0.33
N GLY A 130 -2.01 -13.28 -1.21
CA GLY A 130 -1.89 -14.57 -1.87
C GLY A 130 -1.30 -15.68 -0.99
N SER A 131 -1.13 -15.42 0.31
CA SER A 131 -0.58 -16.36 1.28
C SER A 131 0.81 -16.90 0.93
N SER A 132 1.66 -16.04 0.39
CA SER A 132 3.07 -16.32 0.09
C SER A 132 3.97 -15.61 1.10
N PRO A 133 4.33 -16.25 2.23
CA PRO A 133 5.22 -15.65 3.22
C PRO A 133 6.62 -15.36 2.63
N ASP A 134 7.15 -16.26 1.80
CA ASP A 134 8.44 -16.08 1.14
C ASP A 134 8.43 -14.89 0.17
N GLY A 135 7.36 -14.75 -0.63
CA GLY A 135 7.18 -13.60 -1.51
C GLY A 135 7.05 -12.30 -0.74
N ALA A 136 6.32 -12.30 0.37
CA ALA A 136 6.18 -11.13 1.24
C ALA A 136 7.54 -10.71 1.83
N LEU A 137 8.34 -11.67 2.33
CA LEU A 137 9.68 -11.42 2.83
C LEU A 137 10.62 -10.89 1.74
N TYR A 138 10.57 -11.48 0.54
CA TYR A 138 11.41 -11.03 -0.58
C TYR A 138 11.13 -9.58 -0.98
N TRP A 139 9.86 -9.21 -1.18
CA TRP A 139 9.49 -7.84 -1.55
C TRP A 139 9.74 -6.84 -0.43
N MET A 140 9.53 -7.24 0.83
CA MET A 140 9.92 -6.44 1.98
C MET A 140 11.44 -6.20 2.00
N ALA A 141 12.25 -7.24 1.83
CA ALA A 141 13.70 -7.11 1.79
C ALA A 141 14.17 -6.21 0.64
N ARG A 142 13.60 -6.36 -0.56
CA ARG A 142 13.88 -5.48 -1.71
C ARG A 142 13.60 -4.01 -1.40
N MET A 143 12.47 -3.72 -0.75
CA MET A 143 12.13 -2.35 -0.34
C MET A 143 13.12 -1.83 0.73
N LEU A 144 13.44 -2.63 1.75
CA LEU A 144 14.36 -2.23 2.82
C LEU A 144 15.78 -1.98 2.32
N VAL A 145 16.33 -2.90 1.52
CA VAL A 145 17.64 -2.73 0.86
C VAL A 145 17.63 -1.52 -0.07
N GLY A 146 16.50 -1.26 -0.72
CA GLY A 146 16.30 -0.07 -1.54
C GLY A 146 16.36 1.23 -0.75
N GLY A 147 16.13 1.22 0.57
CA GLY A 147 16.05 2.43 1.42
C GLY A 147 14.61 2.92 1.67
N CYS A 148 13.61 2.05 1.47
CA CYS A 148 12.24 2.31 1.87
C CYS A 148 12.15 2.55 3.38
N ASP A 149 11.33 3.54 3.78
CA ASP A 149 10.97 3.71 5.18
C ASP A 149 10.14 2.50 5.66
N PRO A 150 10.61 1.72 6.66
CA PRO A 150 9.90 0.55 7.16
C PRO A 150 8.50 0.87 7.68
N LYS A 151 8.24 2.12 8.11
CA LYS A 151 6.89 2.54 8.52
C LYS A 151 5.89 2.48 7.36
N THR A 152 6.34 2.57 6.10
CA THR A 152 5.45 2.38 4.95
C THR A 152 4.96 0.94 4.85
N ILE A 153 5.84 -0.02 5.13
CA ILE A 153 5.51 -1.44 5.15
C ILE A 153 4.58 -1.74 6.35
N ALA A 154 4.87 -1.17 7.52
CA ALA A 154 4.01 -1.29 8.70
C ALA A 154 2.59 -0.74 8.47
N ARG A 155 2.47 0.47 7.88
CA ARG A 155 1.17 1.05 7.48
C ARG A 155 0.42 0.14 6.51
N ARG A 156 1.13 -0.45 5.54
CA ARG A 156 0.51 -1.37 4.58
C ARG A 156 0.01 -2.65 5.25
N LEU A 157 0.73 -3.18 6.24
CA LEU A 157 0.29 -4.34 7.01
C LEU A 157 -0.97 -4.06 7.84
N LEU A 158 -1.12 -2.86 8.41
CA LEU A 158 -2.38 -2.49 9.08
C LEU A 158 -3.57 -2.50 8.11
N ALA A 159 -3.38 -1.97 6.90
CA ALA A 159 -4.43 -2.01 5.87
C ALA A 159 -4.80 -3.46 5.51
N ILE A 160 -3.79 -4.31 5.26
CA ILE A 160 -3.98 -5.75 4.98
C ILE A 160 -4.72 -6.45 6.13
N ALA A 161 -4.40 -6.14 7.38
CA ALA A 161 -5.04 -6.73 8.55
C ALA A 161 -6.56 -6.51 8.53
N SER A 162 -7.03 -5.33 8.13
CA SER A 162 -8.47 -5.04 8.00
C SER A 162 -9.08 -5.44 6.66
N GLU A 163 -8.32 -5.41 5.56
CA GLU A 163 -8.81 -5.61 4.19
C GLU A 163 -8.85 -7.09 3.78
N ASP A 164 -7.78 -7.83 4.08
CA ASP A 164 -7.55 -9.19 3.55
C ASP A 164 -7.65 -10.30 4.60
N ILE A 165 -7.61 -9.94 5.89
CA ILE A 165 -7.72 -10.88 7.02
C ILE A 165 -9.02 -10.64 7.79
N GLY A 166 -9.29 -9.38 8.16
CA GLY A 166 -10.54 -8.97 8.79
C GLY A 166 -10.87 -9.79 10.04
N ASN A 167 -12.12 -10.19 10.17
CA ASN A 167 -12.60 -10.97 11.31
C ASN A 167 -12.28 -12.47 11.22
N ALA A 168 -11.66 -12.95 10.12
CA ALA A 168 -11.20 -14.33 10.06
C ALA A 168 -10.05 -14.56 11.04
N ASP A 169 -9.23 -13.53 11.30
CA ASP A 169 -8.33 -13.48 12.46
C ASP A 169 -8.10 -12.03 12.95
N PRO A 170 -8.93 -11.54 13.90
CA PRO A 170 -8.86 -10.17 14.40
C PRO A 170 -7.53 -9.80 15.04
N ARG A 171 -6.74 -10.79 15.50
CA ARG A 171 -5.44 -10.56 16.14
C ARG A 171 -4.40 -10.00 15.17
N ALA A 172 -4.62 -10.12 13.86
CA ALA A 172 -3.73 -9.56 12.85
C ALA A 172 -3.54 -8.04 13.03
N LEU A 173 -4.57 -7.31 13.44
CA LEU A 173 -4.47 -5.87 13.69
C LEU A 173 -3.55 -5.58 14.88
N GLU A 174 -3.70 -6.33 15.96
CA GLU A 174 -2.85 -6.17 17.16
C GLU A 174 -1.40 -6.56 16.89
N ILE A 175 -1.16 -7.67 16.16
CA ILE A 175 0.19 -8.12 15.81
C ILE A 175 0.91 -7.10 14.94
N THR A 176 0.21 -6.51 13.97
CA THR A 176 0.78 -5.49 13.08
C THR A 176 1.05 -4.17 13.82
N LEU A 177 0.15 -3.76 14.74
CA LEU A 177 0.39 -2.62 15.64
C LEU A 177 1.58 -2.86 16.56
N ASN A 178 1.68 -4.04 17.16
CA ASN A 178 2.78 -4.40 18.04
C ASN A 178 4.12 -4.43 17.29
N ALA A 179 4.15 -4.92 16.06
CA ALA A 179 5.34 -4.85 15.21
C ALA A 179 5.78 -3.40 14.93
N TRP A 180 4.83 -2.51 14.65
CA TRP A 180 5.13 -1.07 14.51
C TRP A 180 5.69 -0.51 15.82
N HIS A 181 5.02 -0.77 16.94
CA HIS A 181 5.43 -0.34 18.27
C HIS A 181 6.83 -0.80 18.65
N VAL A 182 7.21 -2.02 18.28
CA VAL A 182 8.58 -2.54 18.46
C VAL A 182 9.55 -1.74 17.59
N PHE A 183 9.21 -1.50 16.31
CA PHE A 183 10.06 -0.71 15.42
C PHE A 183 10.34 0.70 15.95
N GLU A 184 9.33 1.39 16.46
CA GLU A 184 9.50 2.74 17.03
C GLU A 184 10.35 2.79 18.29
N ARG A 185 10.39 1.70 19.07
CA ARG A 185 11.14 1.64 20.33
C ARG A 185 12.56 1.11 20.17
N VAL A 186 12.77 0.14 19.29
CA VAL A 186 14.04 -0.59 19.19
C VAL A 186 14.87 -0.14 17.98
N GLY A 187 14.27 0.55 17.01
CA GLY A 187 14.98 1.07 15.84
C GLY A 187 15.08 0.06 14.69
N SER A 188 15.86 0.39 13.66
CA SER A 188 15.76 -0.23 12.34
C SER A 188 16.14 -1.71 12.29
N SER A 189 17.24 -2.13 12.93
CA SER A 189 17.72 -3.51 12.82
C SER A 189 16.76 -4.54 13.42
N GLU A 190 16.39 -4.34 14.68
CA GLU A 190 15.46 -5.18 15.45
C GLU A 190 14.01 -4.96 15.01
N GLY A 191 13.63 -3.70 14.78
CA GLY A 191 12.29 -3.32 14.35
C GLY A 191 11.89 -3.90 13.00
N ASN A 192 12.83 -3.96 12.05
CA ASN A 192 12.57 -4.59 10.75
C ASN A 192 12.24 -6.08 10.91
N ARG A 193 12.81 -6.77 11.90
CA ARG A 193 12.47 -8.17 12.17
C ARG A 193 11.06 -8.32 12.75
N ALA A 194 10.63 -7.40 13.60
CA ALA A 194 9.25 -7.38 14.11
C ALA A 194 8.24 -7.16 12.97
N ILE A 195 8.53 -6.24 12.04
CA ILE A 195 7.69 -6.01 10.85
C ILE A 195 7.68 -7.26 9.96
N ALA A 196 8.82 -7.93 9.77
CA ALA A 196 8.90 -9.16 8.98
C ALA A 196 8.08 -10.29 9.62
N GLN A 197 8.14 -10.43 10.95
CA GLN A 197 7.32 -11.39 11.69
C GLN A 197 5.82 -11.13 11.47
N ALA A 198 5.38 -9.88 11.53
CA ALA A 198 3.99 -9.52 11.24
C ALA A 198 3.61 -9.80 9.78
N ALA A 199 4.51 -9.54 8.82
CA ALA A 199 4.26 -9.84 7.41
C ALA A 199 4.04 -11.35 7.18
N VAL A 200 4.87 -12.19 7.78
CA VAL A 200 4.73 -13.66 7.72
C VAL A 200 3.43 -14.10 8.38
N TYR A 201 3.10 -13.57 9.56
CA TYR A 201 1.84 -13.85 10.23
C TYR A 201 0.64 -13.53 9.33
N CYS A 202 0.60 -12.32 8.77
CA CYS A 202 -0.47 -11.91 7.87
C CYS A 202 -0.54 -12.79 6.61
N ALA A 203 0.61 -13.22 6.08
CA ALA A 203 0.66 -14.09 4.91
C ALA A 203 0.03 -15.46 5.20
N VAL A 204 0.25 -16.05 6.39
CA VAL A 204 -0.32 -17.37 6.72
C VAL A 204 -1.69 -17.31 7.39
N ALA A 205 -2.16 -16.13 7.80
CA ALA A 205 -3.46 -15.96 8.43
C ALA A 205 -4.64 -16.36 7.50
N PRO A 206 -5.76 -16.85 8.06
CA PRO A 206 -7.01 -17.03 7.31
C PRO A 206 -7.41 -15.74 6.58
N LYS A 207 -7.76 -15.84 5.30
CA LYS A 207 -8.07 -14.67 4.46
C LYS A 207 -9.56 -14.41 4.38
N SER A 208 -9.98 -13.21 4.71
CA SER A 208 -11.35 -12.72 4.52
C SER A 208 -11.34 -11.23 4.18
N ASN A 209 -12.03 -10.89 3.08
CA ASN A 209 -12.39 -9.52 2.74
C ASN A 209 -13.86 -9.21 3.01
N ALA A 210 -14.55 -10.03 3.82
CA ALA A 210 -15.97 -9.88 4.12
C ALA A 210 -16.28 -8.53 4.79
N VAL A 211 -15.46 -8.11 5.77
CA VAL A 211 -15.59 -6.81 6.43
C VAL A 211 -15.37 -5.67 5.44
N TYR A 212 -14.32 -5.75 4.62
CA TYR A 212 -14.01 -4.75 3.59
C TYR A 212 -15.15 -4.58 2.59
N LYS A 213 -15.70 -5.68 2.07
CA LYS A 213 -16.85 -5.65 1.16
C LYS A 213 -18.10 -5.08 1.83
N ALA A 214 -18.42 -5.55 3.04
CA ALA A 214 -19.56 -5.08 3.80
C ALA A 214 -19.52 -3.57 4.05
N PHE A 215 -18.35 -3.05 4.46
CA PHE A 215 -18.17 -1.63 4.71
C PHE A 215 -18.32 -0.81 3.42
N ASN A 216 -17.72 -1.25 2.31
CA ASN A 216 -17.84 -0.54 1.04
C ASN A 216 -19.27 -0.54 0.49
N GLN A 217 -20.01 -1.64 0.67
CA GLN A 217 -21.42 -1.71 0.31
C GLN A 217 -22.26 -0.72 1.15
N ALA A 218 -22.09 -0.76 2.49
CA ALA A 218 -22.78 0.16 3.39
C ALA A 218 -22.47 1.63 3.08
N MET A 219 -21.20 1.95 2.77
CA MET A 219 -20.79 3.29 2.35
C MET A 219 -21.38 3.72 1.00
N GLY A 220 -21.61 2.78 0.09
CA GLY A 220 -22.32 3.03 -1.17
C GLY A 220 -23.79 3.36 -0.92
N GLU A 221 -24.48 2.51 -0.17
CA GLU A 221 -25.90 2.67 0.13
C GLU A 221 -26.19 3.92 0.97
N ALA A 222 -25.32 4.27 1.91
CA ALA A 222 -25.43 5.51 2.68
C ALA A 222 -25.33 6.77 1.80
N LYS A 223 -24.55 6.73 0.70
CA LYS A 223 -24.50 7.85 -0.26
C LYS A 223 -25.79 7.98 -1.06
N GLU A 224 -26.45 6.86 -1.36
CA GLU A 224 -27.71 6.83 -2.11
C GLU A 224 -28.92 7.14 -1.24
N THR A 225 -28.84 6.87 0.07
CA THR A 225 -29.98 6.92 1.01
C THR A 225 -29.82 7.94 2.13
N CYS A 226 -28.92 8.91 1.95
CA CYS A 226 -28.48 9.88 2.96
C CYS A 226 -29.61 10.60 3.73
N ASP A 227 -30.77 10.80 3.10
CA ASP A 227 -31.89 11.55 3.67
C ASP A 227 -32.87 10.67 4.49
N LEU A 228 -32.65 9.35 4.56
CA LEU A 228 -33.53 8.48 5.35
C LEU A 228 -33.36 8.76 6.85
N PRO A 229 -34.46 9.01 7.58
CA PRO A 229 -34.39 9.33 8.99
C PRO A 229 -34.01 8.11 9.84
N VAL A 230 -33.40 8.38 10.99
CA VAL A 230 -33.21 7.36 12.04
C VAL A 230 -34.60 6.91 12.54
N PRO A 231 -34.87 5.60 12.64
CA PRO A 231 -36.11 5.10 13.26
C PRO A 231 -36.33 5.65 14.67
N MET A 232 -37.56 6.02 15.01
CA MET A 232 -37.90 6.64 16.31
C MET A 232 -37.43 5.83 17.51
N HIS A 233 -37.56 4.50 17.45
CA HIS A 233 -37.11 3.58 18.51
C HIS A 233 -35.58 3.47 18.64
N LEU A 234 -34.80 4.10 17.76
CA LEU A 234 -33.34 4.19 17.85
C LEU A 234 -32.86 5.62 18.12
N CYS A 235 -33.76 6.60 18.09
CA CYS A 235 -33.44 7.98 18.39
C CYS A 235 -33.12 8.17 19.87
N ASN A 236 -32.17 9.05 20.18
CA ASN A 236 -31.92 9.50 21.54
C ASN A 236 -33.00 10.50 21.98
N ALA A 237 -33.42 10.44 23.25
CA ALA A 237 -34.45 11.31 23.82
C ALA A 237 -34.02 11.99 25.14
N PRO A 238 -32.97 12.85 25.11
CA PRO A 238 -32.39 13.43 26.31
C PRO A 238 -33.21 14.57 26.93
N THR A 239 -34.21 15.10 26.22
CA THR A 239 -35.03 16.24 26.70
C THR A 239 -36.48 15.82 26.92
N GLY A 240 -37.19 16.53 27.80
CA GLY A 240 -38.63 16.30 28.03
C GLY A 240 -39.45 16.38 26.74
N LEU A 241 -39.19 17.42 25.93
CA LEU A 241 -39.87 17.60 24.64
C LEU A 241 -39.64 16.43 23.67
N MET A 242 -38.42 15.86 23.61
CA MET A 242 -38.15 14.71 22.74
C MET A 242 -38.89 13.45 23.20
N ASN A 243 -38.97 13.22 24.52
CA ASN A 243 -39.79 12.13 25.06
C ASN A 243 -41.27 12.35 24.73
N ASP A 244 -41.79 13.57 24.91
CA ASP A 244 -43.19 13.90 24.58
C ASP A 244 -43.51 13.72 23.09
N LEU A 245 -42.49 13.83 22.22
CA LEU A 245 -42.58 13.60 20.77
C LEU A 245 -42.34 12.13 20.38
N GLY A 246 -42.19 11.22 21.35
CA GLY A 246 -42.04 9.78 21.12
C GLY A 246 -40.65 9.32 20.70
N TYR A 247 -39.61 10.14 20.89
CA TYR A 247 -38.23 9.72 20.60
C TYR A 247 -37.83 8.58 21.55
N GLY A 248 -37.25 7.52 21.01
CA GLY A 248 -36.87 6.33 21.76
C GLY A 248 -38.03 5.40 22.12
N GLU A 249 -39.29 5.77 21.84
CA GLU A 249 -40.43 4.88 22.08
C GLU A 249 -40.31 3.59 21.27
N GLY A 250 -40.56 2.45 21.93
CA GLY A 250 -40.44 1.13 21.32
C GLY A 250 -39.01 0.57 21.28
N TYR A 251 -38.00 1.30 21.78
CA TYR A 251 -36.66 0.74 21.95
C TYR A 251 -36.70 -0.44 22.92
N ARG A 252 -36.16 -1.60 22.51
CA ARG A 252 -35.96 -2.74 23.41
C ARG A 252 -34.49 -2.83 23.78
N TYR A 253 -34.23 -2.87 25.08
CA TYR A 253 -32.87 -2.97 25.61
C TYR A 253 -32.41 -4.43 25.60
N ALA A 254 -31.45 -4.75 24.74
CA ALA A 254 -31.06 -6.13 24.47
C ALA A 254 -30.65 -6.92 25.71
N HIS A 255 -30.01 -6.29 26.70
CA HIS A 255 -29.53 -6.96 27.91
C HIS A 255 -30.65 -7.45 28.83
N ASP A 256 -31.85 -6.89 28.72
CA ASP A 256 -33.03 -7.33 29.50
C ASP A 256 -33.76 -8.50 28.83
N GLU A 257 -33.32 -8.91 27.63
CA GLU A 257 -33.93 -9.97 26.86
C GLU A 257 -33.18 -11.30 26.92
N PRO A 258 -33.87 -12.44 26.70
CA PRO A 258 -33.22 -13.75 26.67
C PRO A 258 -32.02 -13.79 25.73
N ASN A 259 -30.88 -14.25 26.27
CA ASN A 259 -29.58 -14.33 25.59
C ASN A 259 -28.97 -12.98 25.16
N GLY A 260 -29.51 -11.85 25.62
CA GLY A 260 -29.00 -10.54 25.24
C GLY A 260 -29.38 -10.12 23.81
N VAL A 261 -30.51 -10.60 23.28
CA VAL A 261 -30.88 -10.43 21.86
C VAL A 261 -32.34 -10.01 21.69
N THR A 262 -32.55 -8.85 21.08
CA THR A 262 -33.88 -8.31 20.73
C THR A 262 -34.43 -8.96 19.44
N LYS A 263 -34.88 -10.22 19.49
CA LYS A 263 -35.43 -10.88 18.30
C LYS A 263 -36.62 -10.09 17.73
N GLY A 264 -36.56 -9.75 16.44
CA GLY A 264 -37.61 -9.03 15.71
C GLY A 264 -37.54 -7.51 15.75
N GLN A 265 -36.61 -6.91 16.50
CA GLN A 265 -36.33 -5.47 16.39
C GLN A 265 -35.55 -5.18 15.11
N THR A 266 -35.97 -4.16 14.37
CA THR A 266 -35.27 -3.67 13.17
C THR A 266 -34.27 -2.58 13.55
N TYR A 267 -33.20 -2.48 12.75
CA TYR A 267 -32.13 -1.52 12.98
C TYR A 267 -31.88 -0.59 11.79
N PHE A 268 -32.56 -0.85 10.66
CA PHE A 268 -32.53 0.00 9.47
C PHE A 268 -33.77 0.90 9.37
N PRO A 269 -33.69 2.01 8.62
CA PRO A 269 -34.86 2.78 8.21
C PRO A 269 -35.89 1.89 7.52
N SER A 270 -37.18 2.04 7.86
CA SER A 270 -38.24 1.18 7.31
C SER A 270 -38.33 1.24 5.78
N ALA A 271 -38.01 2.39 5.17
CA ALA A 271 -37.97 2.56 3.72
C ALA A 271 -36.81 1.79 3.05
N LEU A 272 -35.72 1.56 3.78
CA LEU A 272 -34.58 0.77 3.30
C LEU A 272 -34.80 -0.72 3.47
N GLY A 273 -35.56 -1.10 4.51
CA GLY A 273 -35.67 -2.49 4.93
C GLY A 273 -34.36 -3.01 5.54
N GLU A 274 -34.41 -4.24 6.06
CA GLU A 274 -33.23 -4.88 6.65
C GLU A 274 -32.27 -5.33 5.56
N GLN A 275 -31.00 -4.93 5.69
CA GLN A 275 -29.95 -5.24 4.74
C GLN A 275 -28.96 -6.27 5.29
N GLU A 276 -28.34 -7.03 4.39
CA GLU A 276 -27.28 -7.97 4.74
C GLU A 276 -25.96 -7.57 4.05
N TYR A 277 -25.17 -6.73 4.73
CA TYR A 277 -23.84 -6.34 4.22
C TYR A 277 -22.75 -7.35 4.57
N TYR A 278 -22.77 -7.83 5.82
CA TYR A 278 -21.72 -8.69 6.34
C TYR A 278 -22.09 -10.16 6.17
N VAL A 279 -21.40 -10.79 5.22
CA VAL A 279 -21.46 -12.22 4.91
C VAL A 279 -20.10 -12.84 5.26
N PRO A 280 -19.96 -13.48 6.43
CA PRO A 280 -18.69 -14.07 6.86
C PRO A 280 -18.24 -15.19 5.92
N THR A 281 -16.93 -15.43 5.87
CA THR A 281 -16.36 -16.58 5.16
C THR A 281 -16.32 -17.83 6.03
N ASP A 282 -16.02 -18.98 5.42
CA ASP A 282 -15.84 -20.28 6.07
C ASP A 282 -14.44 -20.47 6.67
N ARG A 283 -13.75 -19.38 7.04
CA ARG A 283 -12.33 -19.39 7.41
C ARG A 283 -12.08 -18.77 8.76
N GLY A 284 -11.17 -19.36 9.53
CA GLY A 284 -10.75 -18.82 10.82
C GLY A 284 -11.93 -18.64 11.78
N LEU A 285 -11.97 -17.52 12.51
CA LEU A 285 -13.05 -17.23 13.44
C LEU A 285 -14.40 -16.93 12.77
N GLU A 286 -14.40 -16.60 11.47
CA GLU A 286 -15.64 -16.32 10.75
C GLU A 286 -16.57 -17.53 10.65
N ILE A 287 -16.05 -18.76 10.79
CA ILE A 287 -16.87 -19.98 10.91
C ILE A 287 -17.86 -19.86 12.08
N LYS A 288 -17.36 -19.49 13.26
CA LYS A 288 -18.20 -19.32 14.46
C LYS A 288 -19.07 -18.07 14.39
N ILE A 289 -18.62 -17.03 13.70
CA ILE A 289 -19.41 -15.83 13.46
C ILE A 289 -20.60 -16.16 12.55
N SER A 290 -20.39 -16.97 11.50
CA SER A 290 -21.46 -17.43 10.61
C SER A 290 -22.51 -18.23 11.36
N GLU A 291 -22.10 -19.24 12.15
CA GLU A 291 -23.00 -20.05 12.99
C GLU A 291 -23.86 -19.17 13.92
N LYS A 292 -23.23 -18.15 14.54
CA LYS A 292 -23.94 -17.19 15.40
C LYS A 292 -24.94 -16.34 14.59
N LEU A 293 -24.53 -15.79 13.46
CA LEU A 293 -25.39 -14.95 12.62
C LEU A 293 -26.57 -15.73 12.03
N GLU A 294 -26.37 -16.98 11.63
CA GLU A 294 -27.45 -17.86 11.20
C GLU A 294 -28.50 -18.02 12.31
N THR A 295 -28.07 -18.29 13.54
CA THR A 295 -28.97 -18.41 14.70
C THR A 295 -29.72 -17.09 15.00
N LEU A 296 -29.07 -15.95 14.80
CA LEU A 296 -29.65 -14.63 15.00
C LEU A 296 -30.66 -14.26 13.89
N ARG A 297 -30.38 -14.66 12.65
CA ARG A 297 -31.19 -14.36 11.45
C ARG A 297 -32.36 -15.32 11.25
N GLN A 298 -32.35 -16.48 11.92
CA GLN A 298 -33.51 -17.37 11.96
C GLN A 298 -34.75 -16.60 12.45
N LYS A 299 -35.69 -16.39 11.54
CA LYS A 299 -37.01 -15.84 11.85
C LYS A 299 -37.69 -16.77 12.86
N LYS A 300 -38.22 -16.19 13.94
CA LYS A 300 -39.27 -16.84 14.73
C LYS A 300 -40.59 -16.68 14.00
#